data_AF-A0A1Y3BUY6-F1
#
_entry.id   AF-A0A1Y3BUY6-F1
#
_cell.length_a   1.000
_cell.length_b   1.000
_cell.length_c   1.000
_cell.angle_alpha   90.00
_cell.angle_beta   90.00
_cell.angle_gamma   90.00
#
_symmetry.space_group_name_H-M   'P 1'
#
loop_
_entity.id
_entity.type
_entity.pdbx_description
1 polymer ?
#
loop_
_entity_poly.entity_id
_entity_poly.type
_entity_poly.pdbx_seq_one_letter_code
_entity_poly.pdbx_strand_id
1 'polypeptide(L)'
;TGALEGQHARKSGRLVSLSEQNLVDCSAKYGNNGCNGGLMDYAFQYIKSNHGIDTEKSYPYEGKVGKCRYTQRTVGATDSGFIDVPEGDEKKLKEAVASVGPVSIAIDASQPTFQFYDNGVYDEPECSSTELDHGVLVVGYGTDEKTGQDYWLVKNSWGVGWGEN
;
A
#
# COMPACT_ATOMS: atom_id res chain seq x y z
N THR A 1 -2.68 3.39 -1.88
CA THR A 1 -3.31 3.40 -3.22
C THR A 1 -3.14 2.07 -3.94
N GLY A 2 -1.94 1.51 -3.99
CA GLY A 2 -1.61 0.32 -4.81
C GLY A 2 -2.54 -0.90 -4.70
N ALA A 3 -3.07 -1.24 -3.52
CA ALA A 3 -4.04 -2.33 -3.39
C ALA A 3 -5.33 -2.07 -4.21
N LEU A 4 -5.87 -0.84 -4.13
CA LEU A 4 -7.04 -0.45 -4.91
C LEU A 4 -6.74 -0.32 -6.40
N GLU A 5 -5.52 0.12 -6.78
CA GLU A 5 -5.07 0.11 -8.18
C GLU A 5 -5.08 -1.31 -8.75
N GLY A 6 -4.56 -2.28 -8.00
CA GLY A 6 -4.57 -3.70 -8.36
C GLY A 6 -5.99 -4.25 -8.53
N GLN A 7 -6.89 -3.95 -7.57
CA GLN A 7 -8.29 -4.36 -7.68
C GLN A 7 -9.01 -3.70 -8.85
N HIS A 8 -8.77 -2.40 -9.09
CA HIS A 8 -9.33 -1.69 -10.22
C HIS A 8 -8.85 -2.30 -11.54
N ALA A 9 -7.54 -2.55 -11.68
CA ALA A 9 -6.96 -3.17 -12.87
C ALA A 9 -7.55 -4.56 -13.14
N ARG A 10 -7.70 -5.39 -12.09
CA ARG A 10 -8.30 -6.71 -12.19
C ARG A 10 -9.76 -6.66 -12.63
N LYS A 11 -10.54 -5.68 -12.16
CA LYS A 11 -11.97 -5.53 -12.49
C LYS A 11 -12.20 -4.89 -13.85
N SER A 12 -11.44 -3.86 -14.21
CA SER A 12 -11.67 -3.04 -15.41
C SER A 12 -10.79 -3.42 -16.59
N GLY A 13 -9.73 -4.20 -16.36
CA GLY A 13 -8.68 -4.47 -17.34
C GLY A 13 -7.73 -3.29 -17.58
N ARG A 14 -7.86 -2.19 -16.81
CA ARG A 14 -7.04 -0.98 -16.98
C ARG A 14 -6.38 -0.59 -15.68
N LEU A 15 -5.05 -0.56 -15.68
CA LEU A 15 -4.29 0.01 -14.58
C LEU A 15 -4.38 1.54 -14.62
N VAL A 16 -4.73 2.14 -13.49
CA VAL A 16 -4.85 3.60 -13.32
C VAL A 16 -4.12 3.95 -12.03
N SER A 17 -3.21 4.92 -12.10
CA SER A 17 -2.57 5.46 -10.91
C SER A 17 -3.57 6.36 -10.15
N LEU A 18 -3.73 6.09 -8.87
CA LEU A 18 -4.69 6.76 -7.98
C LEU A 18 -3.96 7.73 -7.05
N SER A 19 -4.63 8.81 -6.65
CA SER A 19 -4.00 9.91 -5.93
C SER A 19 -3.76 9.60 -4.45
N GLU A 20 -2.49 9.51 -4.04
CA GLU A 20 -2.13 9.51 -2.62
C GLU A 20 -2.50 10.83 -1.97
N GLN A 21 -2.33 11.96 -2.68
CA GLN A 21 -2.62 13.29 -2.13
C GLN A 21 -4.09 13.48 -1.78
N ASN A 22 -5.00 12.87 -2.54
CA ASN A 22 -6.41 12.84 -2.19
C ASN A 22 -6.61 12.21 -0.81
N LEU A 23 -5.91 11.11 -0.49
CA LEU A 23 -5.98 10.48 0.83
C LEU A 23 -5.36 11.38 1.91
N VAL A 24 -4.18 11.93 1.65
CA VAL A 24 -3.47 12.84 2.57
C VAL A 24 -4.36 14.03 2.97
N ASP A 25 -5.06 14.63 2.02
CA ASP A 25 -5.83 15.86 2.24
C ASP A 25 -7.25 15.62 2.76
N CYS A 26 -7.87 14.48 2.42
CA CYS A 26 -9.32 14.29 2.60
C CYS A 26 -9.73 13.26 3.66
N SER A 27 -8.82 12.35 4.05
CA SER A 27 -9.19 11.22 4.92
C SER A 27 -9.08 11.52 6.43
N ALA A 28 -8.78 12.76 6.83
CA ALA A 28 -8.59 13.10 8.24
C ALA A 28 -9.78 12.80 9.15
N LYS A 29 -11.01 12.93 8.63
CA LYS A 29 -12.24 12.59 9.36
C LYS A 29 -12.38 11.09 9.66
N TYR A 30 -11.60 10.25 9.00
CA TYR A 30 -11.60 8.79 9.16
C TYR A 30 -10.45 8.30 10.06
N GLY A 31 -9.60 9.22 10.57
CA GLY A 31 -8.52 8.89 11.52
C GLY A 31 -7.10 9.04 10.97
N ASN A 32 -6.93 9.33 9.68
CA ASN A 32 -5.60 9.58 9.11
C ASN A 32 -5.07 10.98 9.46
N ASN A 33 -3.76 11.13 9.59
CA ASN A 33 -3.09 12.37 9.99
C ASN A 33 -2.23 12.97 8.86
N GLY A 34 -2.62 12.73 7.62
CA GLY A 34 -1.92 13.23 6.43
C GLY A 34 -0.47 12.73 6.39
N CYS A 35 0.50 13.65 6.37
CA CYS A 35 1.92 13.31 6.37
C CYS A 35 2.44 12.75 7.71
N ASN A 36 1.65 12.79 8.78
CA ASN A 36 2.04 12.31 10.11
C ASN A 36 1.51 10.89 10.40
N GLY A 37 1.22 10.11 9.35
CA GLY A 37 0.78 8.73 9.46
C GLY A 37 -0.73 8.53 9.30
N GLY A 38 -1.12 7.27 9.20
CA GLY A 38 -2.48 6.82 8.97
C GLY A 38 -2.53 5.32 8.71
N LEU A 39 -3.73 4.76 8.57
CA LEU A 39 -3.95 3.35 8.29
C LEU A 39 -4.65 3.17 6.94
N MET A 40 -4.29 2.10 6.23
CA MET A 40 -4.88 1.75 4.94
C MET A 40 -6.40 1.53 5.05
N ASP A 41 -6.86 0.95 6.15
CA ASP A 41 -8.28 0.71 6.40
C ASP A 41 -9.09 2.00 6.49
N TYR A 42 -8.57 3.03 7.18
CA TYR A 42 -9.20 4.35 7.23
C TYR A 42 -9.25 4.99 5.84
N ALA A 43 -8.22 4.77 5.02
CA ALA A 43 -8.26 5.21 3.62
C ALA A 43 -9.34 4.46 2.83
N PHE A 44 -9.48 3.14 2.95
CA PHE A 44 -10.54 2.39 2.27
C PHE A 44 -11.94 2.81 2.74
N GLN A 45 -12.15 2.99 4.04
CA GLN A 45 -13.40 3.54 4.60
C GLN A 45 -13.73 4.92 4.02
N TYR A 46 -12.73 5.80 3.92
CA TYR A 46 -12.87 7.09 3.25
C TYR A 46 -13.32 6.91 1.80
N ILE A 47 -12.61 6.11 0.99
CA ILE A 47 -12.90 5.96 -0.44
C ILE A 47 -14.31 5.43 -0.67
N LYS A 48 -14.71 4.41 0.11
CA LYS A 48 -16.07 3.84 0.06
C LYS A 48 -17.14 4.90 0.34
N SER A 49 -16.95 5.68 1.42
CA SER A 49 -17.91 6.68 1.89
C SER A 49 -17.92 7.94 1.00
N ASN A 50 -16.78 8.28 0.41
CA ASN A 50 -16.58 9.39 -0.52
C ASN A 50 -17.07 9.05 -1.95
N HIS A 51 -17.43 7.79 -2.18
CA HIS A 51 -17.82 7.24 -3.48
C HIS A 51 -16.74 7.37 -4.56
N GLY A 52 -15.47 7.32 -4.15
CA GLY A 52 -14.35 7.37 -5.09
C GLY A 52 -13.08 7.99 -4.53
N ILE A 53 -12.04 7.87 -5.34
CA ILE A 53 -10.73 8.51 -5.18
C ILE A 53 -10.30 9.04 -6.54
N ASP A 54 -9.66 10.20 -6.56
CA ASP A 54 -9.14 10.82 -7.78
C ASP A 54 -7.96 10.05 -8.39
N THR A 55 -7.72 10.23 -9.68
CA THR A 55 -6.48 9.75 -10.32
C THR A 55 -5.29 10.60 -9.90
N GLU A 56 -4.09 10.03 -9.91
CA GLU A 56 -2.85 10.77 -9.65
C GLU A 56 -2.67 11.92 -10.65
N LYS A 57 -3.05 11.70 -11.92
CA LYS A 57 -3.01 12.75 -12.96
C LYS A 57 -3.87 13.97 -12.64
N SER A 58 -5.03 13.78 -12.01
CA SER A 58 -5.95 14.87 -11.66
C SER A 58 -5.66 15.51 -10.31
N TYR A 59 -5.02 14.78 -9.41
CA TYR A 59 -4.69 15.22 -8.07
C TYR A 59 -3.28 14.73 -7.71
N PRO A 60 -2.22 15.40 -8.22
CA PRO A 60 -0.86 14.93 -8.06
C PRO A 60 -0.36 14.98 -6.62
N TYR A 61 0.62 14.13 -6.30
CA TYR A 61 1.32 14.11 -5.02
C TYR A 61 2.15 15.38 -4.77
N GLU A 62 1.99 15.97 -3.59
CA GLU A 62 2.66 17.20 -3.15
C GLU A 62 3.53 17.01 -1.91
N GLY A 63 3.44 15.86 -1.22
CA GLY A 63 4.26 15.57 -0.04
C GLY A 63 4.01 16.48 1.17
N LYS A 64 2.83 17.11 1.24
CA LYS A 64 2.41 17.96 2.37
C LYS A 64 0.91 17.93 2.53
N VAL A 65 0.40 18.21 3.72
CA VAL A 65 -1.04 18.33 3.94
C VAL A 65 -1.56 19.61 3.32
N GLY A 66 -2.54 19.47 2.42
CA GLY A 66 -3.27 20.55 1.78
C GLY A 66 -4.73 20.58 2.20
N LYS A 67 -5.49 21.48 1.59
CA LYS A 67 -6.96 21.43 1.66
C LYS A 67 -7.45 20.27 0.80
N CYS A 68 -8.47 19.54 1.26
CA CYS A 68 -9.15 18.54 0.43
C CYS A 68 -9.75 19.19 -0.82
N ARG A 69 -9.36 18.70 -2.01
CA ARG A 69 -9.80 19.19 -3.32
C ARG A 69 -10.53 18.14 -4.16
N TYR A 70 -10.97 17.05 -3.52
CA TYR A 70 -11.65 15.95 -4.20
C TYR A 70 -12.84 16.45 -5.04
N THR A 71 -13.02 15.86 -6.22
CA THR A 71 -14.19 16.10 -7.06
C THR A 71 -14.65 14.84 -7.78
N GLN A 72 -15.97 14.64 -7.87
CA GLN A 72 -16.54 13.48 -8.55
C GLN A 72 -16.18 13.39 -10.05
N ARG A 73 -15.71 14.49 -10.65
CA ARG A 73 -15.35 14.55 -12.08
C ARG A 73 -14.06 13.79 -12.40
N THR A 74 -13.22 13.51 -11.41
CA THR A 74 -11.86 12.98 -11.61
C THR A 74 -11.62 11.63 -10.93
N VAL A 75 -12.71 10.96 -10.51
CA VAL A 75 -12.69 9.64 -9.89
C VAL A 75 -11.99 8.62 -10.81
N GLY A 76 -10.91 8.03 -10.29
CA GLY A 76 -10.17 6.95 -10.91
C GLY A 76 -10.69 5.57 -10.55
N ALA A 77 -11.12 5.39 -9.30
CA ALA A 77 -11.64 4.13 -8.78
C ALA A 77 -12.61 4.36 -7.61
N THR A 78 -13.41 3.34 -7.30
CA THR A 78 -14.32 3.30 -6.15
C THR A 78 -14.02 2.06 -5.32
N ASP A 79 -14.29 2.14 -4.02
CA ASP A 79 -14.18 1.01 -3.11
C ASP A 79 -15.55 0.58 -2.57
N SER A 80 -15.73 -0.74 -2.37
CA SER A 80 -16.90 -1.33 -1.72
C SER A 80 -16.62 -1.79 -0.28
N GLY A 81 -15.35 -1.81 0.13
CA GLY A 81 -14.89 -2.21 1.45
C GLY A 81 -13.63 -3.07 1.38
N PHE A 82 -13.09 -3.40 2.55
CA PHE A 82 -11.88 -4.19 2.73
C PHE A 82 -12.15 -5.40 3.61
N ILE A 83 -11.20 -6.34 3.63
CA ILE A 83 -11.19 -7.51 4.50
C ILE A 83 -9.77 -7.62 5.06
N ASP A 84 -9.67 -7.81 6.37
CA ASP A 84 -8.40 -8.02 7.04
C ASP A 84 -7.98 -9.49 6.96
N VAL A 85 -6.72 -9.69 6.60
CA VAL A 85 -6.07 -11.00 6.75
C VAL A 85 -5.84 -11.23 8.25
N PRO A 86 -6.06 -12.45 8.78
CA PRO A 86 -5.76 -12.75 10.17
C PRO A 86 -4.33 -12.34 10.55
N GLU A 87 -4.19 -11.65 11.67
CA GLU A 87 -2.93 -11.12 12.17
C GLU A 87 -1.86 -12.23 12.26
N GLY A 88 -0.68 -11.98 11.67
CA GLY A 88 0.46 -12.89 11.68
C GLY A 88 0.31 -14.15 10.82
N ASP A 89 -0.79 -14.34 10.08
CA ASP A 89 -1.01 -15.53 9.25
C ASP A 89 -0.50 -15.33 7.81
N GLU A 90 0.80 -15.56 7.62
CA GLU A 90 1.46 -15.48 6.31
C GLU A 90 0.87 -16.46 5.27
N LYS A 91 0.30 -17.58 5.71
CA LYS A 91 -0.36 -18.52 4.81
C LYS A 91 -1.65 -17.91 4.26
N LYS A 92 -2.44 -17.23 5.10
CA LYS A 92 -3.63 -16.50 4.66
C LYS A 92 -3.28 -15.28 3.82
N LEU A 93 -2.17 -14.61 4.12
CA LEU A 93 -1.65 -13.57 3.24
C LEU A 93 -1.30 -14.14 1.86
N LYS A 94 -0.67 -15.31 1.79
CA LYS A 94 -0.29 -15.98 0.53
C LYS A 94 -1.52 -16.34 -0.29
N GLU A 95 -2.54 -16.91 0.36
CA GLU A 95 -3.83 -17.20 -0.25
C GLU A 95 -4.51 -15.93 -0.79
N ALA A 96 -4.49 -14.84 -0.03
CA ALA A 96 -5.06 -13.55 -0.45
C ALA A 96 -4.30 -12.96 -1.65
N VAL A 97 -2.97 -12.92 -1.62
CA VAL A 97 -2.16 -12.41 -2.73
C VAL A 97 -2.43 -13.21 -4.01
N ALA A 98 -2.50 -14.54 -3.91
CA ALA A 98 -2.75 -15.42 -5.05
C ALA A 98 -4.15 -15.28 -5.66
N SER A 99 -5.18 -15.12 -4.82
CA SER A 99 -6.58 -15.18 -5.25
C SER A 99 -7.25 -13.81 -5.42
N VAL A 100 -6.72 -12.79 -4.74
CA VAL A 100 -7.27 -11.43 -4.71
C VAL A 100 -6.40 -10.45 -5.50
N GLY A 101 -5.08 -10.56 -5.39
CA GLY A 101 -4.10 -9.62 -5.98
C GLY A 101 -3.32 -8.87 -4.91
N PRO A 102 -2.72 -7.71 -5.23
CA PRO A 102 -1.86 -6.99 -4.30
C PRO A 102 -2.57 -6.62 -2.98
N VAL A 103 -1.87 -6.83 -1.85
CA VAL A 103 -2.39 -6.64 -0.49
C VAL A 103 -1.58 -5.58 0.23
N SER A 104 -2.26 -4.59 0.83
CA SER A 104 -1.61 -3.61 1.71
C SER A 104 -1.20 -4.26 3.01
N ILE A 105 0.05 -4.04 3.44
CA ILE A 105 0.60 -4.53 4.71
C ILE A 105 1.30 -3.39 5.44
N ALA A 106 1.58 -3.60 6.73
CA ALA A 106 2.48 -2.75 7.50
C ALA A 106 3.68 -3.59 7.97
N ILE A 107 4.86 -2.97 8.00
CA ILE A 107 6.12 -3.57 8.45
C ILE A 107 6.80 -2.64 9.47
N ASP A 108 7.75 -3.18 10.21
CA ASP A 108 8.78 -2.40 10.91
C ASP A 108 9.90 -2.06 9.92
N ALA A 109 10.00 -0.78 9.54
CA ALA A 109 11.04 -0.26 8.66
C ALA A 109 12.08 0.58 9.41
N SER A 110 12.15 0.48 10.74
CA SER A 110 13.01 1.31 11.59
C SER A 110 14.50 0.96 11.52
N GLN A 111 14.83 -0.23 11.01
CA GLN A 111 16.19 -0.75 11.01
C GLN A 111 17.06 -0.10 9.91
N PRO A 112 18.32 0.29 10.21
CA PRO A 112 19.23 0.84 9.20
C PRO A 112 19.48 -0.10 8.02
N THR A 113 19.43 -1.41 8.23
CA THR A 113 19.57 -2.42 7.18
C THR A 113 18.45 -2.34 6.15
N PHE A 114 17.23 -1.99 6.55
CA PHE A 114 16.12 -1.75 5.63
C PHE A 114 16.32 -0.44 4.87
N GLN A 115 16.76 0.62 5.56
CA GLN A 115 17.01 1.92 4.94
C GLN A 115 18.01 1.81 3.76
N PHE A 116 19.04 0.97 3.90
CA PHE A 116 20.08 0.76 2.89
C PHE A 116 19.92 -0.57 2.13
N TYR A 117 18.77 -1.20 2.20
CA TYR A 117 18.47 -2.39 1.39
C TYR A 117 18.65 -2.07 -0.10
N ASP A 118 19.32 -2.99 -0.81
CA ASP A 118 19.66 -2.83 -2.23
C ASP A 118 19.19 -4.04 -3.04
N ASN A 119 19.48 -5.27 -2.61
CA ASN A 119 19.10 -6.49 -3.31
C ASN A 119 19.06 -7.74 -2.40
N GLY A 120 18.43 -8.80 -2.89
CA GLY A 120 18.31 -10.10 -2.22
C GLY A 120 17.08 -10.24 -1.30
N VAL A 121 16.97 -11.39 -0.63
CA VAL A 121 15.91 -11.62 0.36
C VAL A 121 16.28 -10.91 1.66
N TYR A 122 15.53 -9.87 2.00
CA TYR A 122 15.70 -9.12 3.24
C TYR A 122 15.20 -9.95 4.44
N ASP A 123 16.06 -10.09 5.45
CA ASP A 123 15.76 -10.76 6.71
C ASP A 123 16.54 -10.05 7.83
N GLU A 124 15.83 -9.54 8.83
CA GLU A 124 16.35 -8.68 9.89
C GLU A 124 15.81 -9.15 11.25
N PRO A 125 16.64 -9.81 12.07
CA PRO A 125 16.20 -10.40 13.34
C PRO A 125 15.70 -9.36 14.36
N GLU A 126 16.13 -8.11 14.23
CA GLU A 126 15.76 -7.01 15.11
C GLU A 126 14.43 -6.33 14.72
N CYS A 127 13.81 -6.71 13.60
CA CYS A 127 12.48 -6.22 13.23
C CYS A 127 11.41 -6.68 14.22
N SER A 128 10.58 -5.74 14.65
CA SER A 128 9.42 -6.01 15.48
C SER A 128 8.23 -6.49 14.66
N SER A 129 7.55 -7.52 15.14
CA SER A 129 6.27 -7.98 14.56
C SER A 129 5.06 -7.16 15.04
N THR A 130 5.24 -6.20 15.96
CA THR A 130 4.15 -5.43 16.57
C THR A 130 4.34 -3.91 16.50
N GLU A 131 5.58 -3.44 16.49
CA GLU A 131 5.91 -2.01 16.37
C GLU A 131 6.03 -1.63 14.89
N LEU A 132 4.91 -1.72 14.17
CA LEU A 132 4.86 -1.44 12.73
C LEU A 132 4.76 0.07 12.49
N ASP A 133 5.58 0.60 11.58
CA ASP A 133 5.68 2.04 11.33
C ASP A 133 5.53 2.43 9.85
N HIS A 134 5.52 1.45 8.94
CA HIS A 134 5.58 1.72 7.50
C HIS A 134 4.58 0.88 6.68
N GLY A 135 3.76 1.56 5.89
CA GLY A 135 2.76 0.93 5.01
C GLY A 135 3.32 0.65 3.62
N VAL A 136 3.29 -0.62 3.20
CA VAL A 136 3.80 -1.09 1.90
C VAL A 136 2.80 -2.01 1.21
N LEU A 137 3.17 -2.56 0.05
CA LEU A 137 2.29 -3.39 -0.77
C LEU A 137 2.97 -4.72 -1.13
N VAL A 138 2.38 -5.83 -0.72
CA VAL A 138 2.77 -7.14 -1.24
C VAL A 138 2.16 -7.31 -2.63
N VAL A 139 3.00 -7.55 -3.64
CA VAL A 139 2.59 -7.73 -5.05
C VAL A 139 2.76 -9.16 -5.54
N GLY A 140 3.43 -10.02 -4.77
CA GLY A 140 3.68 -11.41 -5.12
C GLY A 140 4.54 -12.12 -4.06
N TYR A 141 4.91 -13.34 -4.35
CA TYR A 141 5.78 -14.17 -3.50
C TYR A 141 6.52 -15.20 -4.36
N GLY A 142 7.58 -15.78 -3.82
CA GLY A 142 8.37 -16.81 -4.50
C GLY A 142 9.28 -17.57 -3.55
N THR A 143 10.18 -18.36 -4.13
CA THR A 143 11.25 -19.06 -3.44
C THR A 143 12.54 -18.75 -4.19
N ASP A 144 13.56 -18.26 -3.50
CA ASP A 144 14.85 -17.97 -4.10
C ASP A 144 15.49 -19.28 -4.56
N GLU A 145 15.81 -19.39 -5.86
CA GLU A 145 16.30 -20.63 -6.44
C GLU A 145 17.71 -21.01 -5.95
N LYS A 146 18.49 -20.06 -5.43
CA LYS A 146 19.87 -20.27 -4.98
C LYS A 146 19.92 -20.70 -3.51
N THR A 147 19.12 -20.05 -2.66
CA THR A 147 19.12 -20.29 -1.21
C THR A 147 18.01 -21.23 -0.76
N GLY A 148 16.95 -21.38 -1.55
CA GLY A 148 15.72 -22.08 -1.17
C GLY A 148 14.84 -21.31 -0.19
N GLN A 149 15.14 -20.03 0.05
CA GLN A 149 14.39 -19.18 1.00
C GLN A 149 13.13 -18.63 0.35
N ASP A 150 11.99 -18.80 1.01
CA ASP A 150 10.72 -18.18 0.59
C ASP A 150 10.77 -16.65 0.81
N TYR A 151 10.15 -15.89 -0.09
CA TYR A 151 10.15 -14.42 -0.02
C TYR A 151 8.83 -13.80 -0.48
N TRP A 152 8.59 -12.57 -0.03
CA TRP A 152 7.55 -11.67 -0.53
C TRP A 152 8.13 -10.66 -1.51
N LEU A 153 7.42 -10.40 -2.60
CA LEU A 153 7.68 -9.24 -3.46
C LEU A 153 6.94 -8.05 -2.85
N VAL A 154 7.68 -7.08 -2.33
CA VAL A 154 7.13 -5.91 -1.65
C VAL A 154 7.46 -4.64 -2.42
N LYS A 155 6.42 -3.92 -2.85
CA LYS A 155 6.54 -2.60 -3.46
C LYS A 155 6.57 -1.53 -2.37
N ASN A 156 7.68 -0.77 -2.33
CA ASN A 156 7.88 0.35 -1.43
C ASN A 156 7.50 1.70 -2.10
N SER A 157 7.54 2.80 -1.34
CA SER A 157 7.17 4.16 -1.75
C SER A 157 8.33 5.17 -1.68
N TRP A 158 9.57 4.70 -1.54
CA TRP A 158 10.78 5.54 -1.46
C TRP A 158 11.45 5.81 -2.81
N GLY A 159 10.72 5.55 -3.90
CA GLY A 159 11.17 5.77 -5.27
C GLY A 159 12.08 4.66 -5.80
N VAL A 160 12.35 4.72 -7.10
CA VAL A 160 13.11 3.69 -7.84
C VAL A 160 14.62 3.71 -7.56
N GLY A 161 15.11 4.58 -6.68
CA GLY A 161 16.51 4.58 -6.28
C GLY A 161 16.82 3.68 -5.09
N TRP A 162 15.79 3.09 -4.48
CA TRP A 162 15.88 2.27 -3.28
C TRP A 162 15.48 0.82 -3.60
N GLY A 163 16.24 -0.15 -3.09
CA GLY A 163 16.00 -1.57 -3.31
C GLY A 163 16.02 -2.00 -4.78
N GLU A 164 15.31 -3.08 -5.07
CA GLU A 164 15.23 -3.69 -6.41
C GLU A 164 14.05 -3.12 -7.24
N ASN A 165 14.28 -2.82 -8.54
CA ASN A 165 13.22 -2.45 -9.50
C ASN A 165 13.09 -3.44 -10.65
#